data_AF-A0A9P3A170-F1
#
_entry.id   AF-A0A9P3A170-F1
#
_cell.length_a   1.000
_cell.length_b   1.000
_cell.length_c   1.000
_cell.angle_alpha   90.00
_cell.angle_beta   90.00
_cell.angle_gamma   90.00
#
_symmetry.space_group_name_H-M   'P 1'
#
loop_
_entity.id
_entity.type
_entity.pdbx_description
1 polymer ?
#
loop_
_entity_poly.entity_id
_entity_poly.type
_entity_poly.pdbx_seq_one_letter_code
_entity_poly.pdbx_strand_id
1 'polypeptide(L)'
;MDTRLTLPPHLLETIKQLLIADVELPSDLRRDLEAALSSAAVVAVDAQRTVPDTERGQERPEDSSGGHYPEGAEVSEAAEEVVPPTIDVEVLEQLSRWATSNDGRALLKRKRLDPSNYLLISLLAGTEVYLPPSQRDRLIASQNPEKPNPYLPSYLSPATPSFGREFRSLSKQLTTIFNVLFSVFGSAFAVYFAATTGAGWDREHAILLGVLAGCVVGVADGVLVWIFAGRLEKSRKEARERGAELAKGSAKDGLKVVEREEGRDDIPGAGEGSTAAETSLEKRKLRLRRRGIGEADL
;
A
#
# COMPACT_ATOMS: atom_id res chain seq x y z
N MET A 1 -21.53 -2.49 6.28
CA MET A 1 -20.47 -1.82 5.51
C MET A 1 -21.23 -1.09 4.43
N ASP A 2 -21.46 0.19 4.64
CA ASP A 2 -22.47 0.91 3.92
C ASP A 2 -21.82 1.38 2.62
N THR A 3 -22.20 0.72 1.53
CA THR A 3 -21.61 1.01 0.22
C THR A 3 -22.41 2.15 -0.39
N ARG A 4 -21.74 3.28 -0.60
CA ARG A 4 -22.32 4.47 -1.22
C ARG A 4 -21.95 4.52 -2.69
N LEU A 5 -22.91 4.88 -3.52
CA LEU A 5 -22.75 5.06 -4.95
C LEU A 5 -22.88 6.53 -5.31
N THR A 6 -22.05 7.01 -6.22
CA THR A 6 -22.21 8.34 -6.80
C THR A 6 -23.42 8.34 -7.74
N LEU A 7 -24.23 9.40 -7.66
CA LEU A 7 -25.45 9.55 -8.45
C LEU A 7 -25.14 10.29 -9.77
N PRO A 8 -25.13 9.60 -10.92
CA PRO A 8 -24.97 10.27 -12.20
C PRO A 8 -26.23 11.09 -12.57
N PRO A 9 -26.12 12.08 -13.46
CA PRO A 9 -27.20 13.04 -13.73
C PRO A 9 -28.48 12.38 -14.25
N HIS A 10 -28.40 11.35 -15.09
CA HIS A 10 -29.58 10.65 -15.61
C HIS A 10 -30.37 9.92 -14.52
N LEU A 11 -29.68 9.42 -13.49
CA LEU A 11 -30.29 8.73 -12.36
C LEU A 11 -30.99 9.74 -11.46
N LEU A 12 -30.36 10.90 -11.22
CA LEU A 12 -31.00 12.02 -10.52
C LEU A 12 -32.29 12.46 -11.22
N GLU A 13 -32.29 12.57 -12.54
CA GLU A 13 -33.49 12.88 -13.32
C GLU A 13 -34.57 11.80 -13.19
N THR A 14 -34.18 10.52 -13.23
CA THR A 14 -35.10 9.38 -13.11
C THR A 14 -35.78 9.33 -11.73
N ILE A 15 -35.02 9.59 -10.65
CA ILE A 15 -35.56 9.69 -9.29
C ILE A 15 -36.46 10.93 -9.15
N LYS A 16 -36.03 12.08 -9.70
CA LYS A 16 -36.85 13.31 -9.70
C LYS A 16 -38.18 13.09 -10.41
N GLN A 17 -38.18 12.44 -11.57
CA GLN A 17 -39.41 12.11 -12.30
C GLN A 17 -40.35 11.23 -11.47
N LEU A 18 -39.80 10.26 -10.74
CA LEU A 18 -40.57 9.39 -9.85
C LEU A 18 -41.25 10.17 -8.72
N LEU A 19 -40.52 11.09 -8.07
CA LEU A 19 -41.05 11.91 -6.98
C LEU A 19 -42.05 12.96 -7.48
N ILE A 20 -41.80 13.58 -8.63
CA ILE A 20 -42.72 14.55 -9.27
C ILE A 20 -44.03 13.88 -9.68
N ALA A 21 -43.99 12.63 -10.14
CA ALA A 21 -45.18 11.87 -10.52
C ALA A 21 -46.09 11.55 -9.32
N ASP A 22 -45.62 11.79 -8.08
CA ASP A 22 -46.30 11.52 -6.81
C ASP A 22 -46.89 10.10 -6.80
N VAL A 23 -46.00 9.13 -6.95
CA VAL A 23 -46.33 7.70 -6.82
C VAL A 23 -46.33 7.34 -5.34
N GLU A 24 -47.29 6.51 -4.92
CA GLU A 24 -47.36 5.97 -3.56
C GLU A 24 -46.18 5.01 -3.30
N LEU A 25 -45.06 5.59 -2.86
CA LEU A 25 -43.87 4.89 -2.42
C LEU A 25 -43.99 4.57 -0.92
N PRO A 26 -43.38 3.46 -0.44
CA PRO A 26 -43.16 3.27 0.98
C PRO A 26 -42.52 4.52 1.60
N SER A 27 -42.99 4.94 2.78
CA SER A 27 -42.57 6.19 3.43
C SER A 27 -41.06 6.28 3.63
N ASP A 28 -40.44 5.16 4.00
CA ASP A 28 -39.00 5.08 4.26
C ASP A 28 -38.21 5.31 2.96
N LEU A 29 -38.61 4.61 1.89
CA LEU A 29 -37.98 4.75 0.57
C LEU A 29 -38.13 6.17 0.02
N ARG A 30 -39.31 6.79 0.16
CA ARG A 30 -39.53 8.17 -0.28
C ARG A 30 -38.60 9.14 0.46
N ARG A 31 -38.52 9.01 1.78
CA ARG A 31 -37.65 9.86 2.62
C ARG A 31 -36.18 9.71 2.23
N ASP A 32 -35.71 8.49 2.00
CA ASP A 32 -34.31 8.23 1.70
C ASP A 32 -33.94 8.73 0.28
N LEU A 33 -34.85 8.63 -0.69
CA LEU A 33 -34.68 9.22 -2.02
C LEU A 33 -34.69 10.76 -1.98
N GLU A 34 -35.57 11.37 -1.18
CA GLU A 34 -35.62 12.83 -0.99
C GLU A 34 -34.34 13.33 -0.29
N ALA A 35 -33.81 12.58 0.69
CA ALA A 35 -32.55 12.89 1.35
C ALA A 35 -31.36 12.83 0.37
N ALA A 36 -31.31 11.80 -0.48
CA ALA A 36 -30.28 11.67 -1.51
C ALA A 36 -30.33 12.83 -2.52
N LEU A 37 -31.51 13.24 -2.99
CA LEU A 37 -31.66 14.40 -3.87
C LEU A 37 -31.30 15.72 -3.20
N SER A 38 -31.63 15.87 -1.92
CA SER A 38 -31.29 17.07 -1.15
C SER A 38 -29.79 17.21 -1.00
N SER A 39 -29.08 16.10 -0.76
CA SER A 39 -27.61 16.09 -0.74
C SER A 39 -27.01 16.54 -2.09
N ALA A 40 -27.66 16.18 -3.21
CA ALA A 40 -27.20 16.56 -4.55
C ALA A 40 -27.39 18.04 -4.88
N ALA A 41 -28.44 18.66 -4.35
CA ALA A 41 -28.75 20.06 -4.63
C ALA A 41 -27.69 21.01 -4.03
N VAL A 42 -27.17 20.69 -2.83
CA VAL A 42 -26.13 21.49 -2.16
C VAL A 42 -24.87 21.58 -3.02
N VAL A 43 -24.44 20.43 -3.56
CA VAL A 43 -23.21 20.29 -4.35
C VAL A 43 -23.23 21.09 -5.65
N ALA A 44 -24.38 21.14 -6.33
CA ALA A 44 -24.52 21.86 -7.60
C ALA A 44 -24.44 23.39 -7.44
N VAL A 45 -24.86 23.92 -6.28
CA VAL A 45 -24.81 25.36 -5.98
C VAL A 45 -23.37 25.80 -5.69
N ASP A 46 -22.60 24.99 -4.98
CA ASP A 46 -21.21 25.32 -4.65
C ASP A 46 -20.30 25.26 -5.89
N ALA A 47 -20.50 24.27 -6.78
CA ALA A 47 -19.73 24.15 -8.02
C ALA A 47 -19.91 25.35 -8.98
N GLN A 48 -21.04 26.05 -8.93
CA GLN A 48 -21.27 27.26 -9.74
C GLN A 48 -20.64 28.52 -9.14
N ARG A 49 -20.30 28.51 -7.84
CA ARG A 49 -19.79 29.68 -7.13
C ARG A 49 -18.27 29.84 -7.24
N THR A 50 -17.56 28.80 -7.65
CA THR A 50 -16.09 28.74 -7.67
C THR A 50 -15.47 29.01 -9.04
N VAL A 51 -16.08 29.85 -9.89
CA VAL A 51 -15.36 30.45 -11.03
C VAL A 51 -14.85 31.82 -10.57
N PRO A 52 -13.65 31.93 -9.98
CA PRO A 52 -13.04 33.23 -9.80
C PRO A 52 -12.72 33.78 -11.19
N ASP A 53 -13.35 34.90 -11.54
CA ASP A 53 -12.97 35.78 -12.64
C ASP A 53 -11.49 36.18 -12.49
N THR A 54 -10.60 35.30 -12.96
CA THR A 54 -9.16 35.54 -13.02
C THR A 54 -8.80 35.97 -14.44
N GLU A 55 -9.56 36.92 -14.97
CA GLU A 55 -9.22 37.67 -16.17
C GLU A 55 -9.18 39.16 -15.83
N ARG A 56 -8.18 39.61 -15.07
CA ARG A 56 -7.66 40.97 -15.26
C ARG A 56 -6.30 41.21 -14.64
N GLY A 57 -5.32 41.29 -15.52
CA GLY A 57 -4.15 42.13 -15.37
C GLY A 57 -3.01 41.48 -14.61
N GLN A 58 -1.88 41.28 -15.27
CA GLN A 58 -0.85 42.34 -15.30
C GLN A 58 0.39 41.77 -15.99
N GLU A 59 0.49 42.01 -17.30
CA GLU A 59 1.79 41.95 -17.98
C GLU A 59 2.68 43.03 -17.38
N ARG A 60 3.77 42.64 -16.70
CA ARG A 60 4.96 43.49 -16.60
C ARG A 60 6.20 42.61 -16.45
N PRO A 61 7.18 42.73 -17.35
CA PRO A 61 8.38 41.94 -17.27
C PRO A 61 9.52 42.71 -16.56
N GLU A 62 10.41 41.88 -16.01
CA GLU A 62 11.85 42.07 -15.76
C GLU A 62 12.37 42.57 -14.40
N ASP A 63 13.32 41.77 -13.94
CA ASP A 63 14.54 42.04 -13.19
C ASP A 63 14.47 42.56 -11.75
N SER A 64 14.75 41.66 -10.80
CA SER A 64 15.93 41.85 -9.93
C SER A 64 16.31 40.58 -9.18
N SER A 65 17.60 40.27 -9.29
CA SER A 65 18.39 39.35 -8.48
C SER A 65 18.32 39.68 -6.98
N GLY A 66 18.38 38.67 -6.12
CA GLY A 66 18.70 38.83 -4.70
C GLY A 66 17.94 37.87 -3.78
N GLY A 67 18.59 36.78 -3.39
CA GLY A 67 18.01 35.76 -2.52
C GLY A 67 17.67 36.24 -1.11
N HIS A 68 16.48 35.85 -0.67
CA HIS A 68 16.17 35.49 0.71
C HIS A 68 14.91 34.63 0.62
N TYR A 69 14.99 33.35 0.98
CA TYR A 69 13.80 32.50 1.05
C TYR A 69 13.04 32.89 2.32
N PRO A 70 11.85 33.52 2.23
CA PRO A 70 10.99 33.58 3.40
C PRO A 70 10.41 32.18 3.61
N GLU A 71 10.45 31.75 4.86
CA GLU A 71 9.73 30.62 5.41
C GLU A 71 8.24 30.78 5.06
N GLY A 72 7.85 30.18 3.94
CA GLY A 72 6.49 30.19 3.43
C GLY A 72 5.62 29.38 4.37
N ALA A 73 4.92 30.07 5.27
CA ALA A 73 3.71 29.56 5.86
C ALA A 73 2.77 29.21 4.70
N GLU A 74 2.75 27.93 4.32
CA GLU A 74 1.74 27.36 3.44
C GLU A 74 0.39 27.57 4.12
N VAL A 75 -0.24 28.71 3.81
CA VAL A 75 -1.67 28.89 4.00
C VAL A 75 -2.30 27.90 3.03
N SER A 76 -2.46 26.65 3.49
CA SER A 76 -3.38 25.70 2.89
C SER A 76 -4.74 26.37 2.91
N GLU A 77 -5.09 27.06 1.82
CA GLU A 77 -6.47 27.21 1.42
C GLU A 77 -7.05 25.80 1.42
N ALA A 78 -7.79 25.50 2.48
CA ALA A 78 -8.60 24.30 2.57
C ALA A 78 -9.65 24.42 1.48
N ALA A 79 -9.28 24.02 0.26
CA ALA A 79 -10.20 23.87 -0.85
C ALA A 79 -11.36 23.01 -0.34
N GLU A 80 -12.51 23.64 -0.18
CA GLU A 80 -13.69 23.03 0.37
C GLU A 80 -14.04 21.83 -0.52
N GLU A 81 -13.85 20.63 0.02
CA GLU A 81 -13.91 19.40 -0.77
C GLU A 81 -15.36 19.16 -1.20
N VAL A 82 -15.62 19.34 -2.49
CA VAL A 82 -16.94 19.14 -3.08
C VAL A 82 -17.28 17.64 -3.07
N VAL A 83 -18.05 17.21 -2.06
CA VAL A 83 -18.51 15.82 -1.95
C VAL A 83 -19.59 15.55 -2.99
N PRO A 84 -19.44 14.58 -3.91
CA PRO A 84 -20.46 14.28 -4.91
C PRO A 84 -21.75 13.74 -4.26
N PRO A 85 -22.91 13.89 -4.92
CA PRO A 85 -24.15 13.28 -4.45
C PRO A 85 -24.02 11.76 -4.37
N THR A 86 -24.38 11.22 -3.22
CA THR A 86 -24.29 9.77 -2.98
C THR A 86 -25.62 9.18 -2.53
N ILE A 87 -25.83 7.91 -2.85
CA ILE A 87 -26.96 7.09 -2.41
C ILE A 87 -26.48 5.74 -1.91
N ASP A 88 -27.14 5.19 -0.88
CA ASP A 88 -26.84 3.85 -0.38
C ASP A 88 -27.41 2.78 -1.34
N VAL A 89 -26.65 1.70 -1.56
CA VAL A 89 -27.05 0.60 -2.46
C VAL A 89 -28.39 -0.02 -2.04
N GLU A 90 -28.63 -0.13 -0.73
CA GLU A 90 -29.85 -0.73 -0.18
C GLU A 90 -31.12 0.02 -0.62
N VAL A 91 -31.05 1.34 -0.75
CA VAL A 91 -32.18 2.18 -1.20
C VAL A 91 -32.51 1.89 -2.66
N LEU A 92 -31.50 1.72 -3.52
CA LEU A 92 -31.70 1.35 -4.92
C LEU A 92 -32.25 -0.07 -5.07
N GLU A 93 -31.80 -1.01 -4.23
CA GLU A 93 -32.34 -2.37 -4.20
C GLU A 93 -33.81 -2.40 -3.77
N GLN A 94 -34.18 -1.63 -2.75
CA GLN A 94 -35.56 -1.48 -2.31
C GLN A 94 -36.43 -0.84 -3.40
N LEU A 95 -35.94 0.21 -4.06
CA LEU A 95 -36.63 0.83 -5.19
C LEU A 95 -36.85 -0.18 -6.33
N SER A 96 -35.82 -0.96 -6.67
CA SER A 96 -35.93 -1.98 -7.72
C SER A 96 -36.90 -3.09 -7.34
N ARG A 97 -36.88 -3.54 -6.08
CA ARG A 97 -37.82 -4.55 -5.57
C ARG A 97 -39.26 -4.03 -5.63
N TRP A 98 -39.48 -2.80 -5.19
CA TRP A 98 -40.80 -2.15 -5.27
C TRP A 98 -41.26 -1.98 -6.72
N ALA A 99 -40.40 -1.49 -7.62
CA ALA A 99 -40.71 -1.33 -9.04
C ALA A 99 -40.98 -2.67 -9.77
N THR A 100 -40.47 -3.78 -9.22
CA THR A 100 -40.71 -5.14 -9.74
C THR A 100 -42.00 -5.75 -9.19
N SER A 101 -42.51 -5.27 -8.06
CA SER A 101 -43.76 -5.73 -7.47
C SER A 101 -44.96 -5.46 -8.40
N ASN A 102 -46.03 -6.26 -8.28
CA ASN A 102 -47.22 -6.09 -9.10
C ASN A 102 -47.87 -4.71 -8.92
N ASP A 103 -47.94 -4.24 -7.66
CA ASP A 103 -48.52 -2.96 -7.30
C ASP A 103 -47.67 -1.80 -7.83
N GLY A 104 -46.36 -1.85 -7.62
CA GLY A 104 -45.41 -0.85 -8.14
C GLY A 104 -45.45 -0.76 -9.67
N ARG A 105 -45.46 -1.90 -10.38
CA ARG A 105 -45.59 -1.93 -11.85
C ARG A 105 -46.89 -1.32 -12.34
N ALA A 106 -48.01 -1.63 -11.69
CA ALA A 106 -49.32 -1.08 -12.05
C ALA A 106 -49.36 0.45 -11.84
N LEU A 107 -48.82 0.92 -10.72
CA LEU A 107 -48.73 2.34 -10.38
C LEU A 107 -47.82 3.12 -11.36
N LEU A 108 -46.64 2.59 -11.68
CA LEU A 108 -45.71 3.19 -12.65
C LEU A 108 -46.36 3.28 -14.04
N LYS A 109 -46.99 2.20 -14.51
CA LYS A 109 -47.72 2.19 -15.79
C LYS A 109 -48.88 3.19 -15.81
N ARG A 110 -49.64 3.30 -14.72
CA ARG A 110 -50.74 4.28 -14.57
C ARG A 110 -50.24 5.72 -14.73
N LYS A 111 -49.02 5.99 -14.27
CA LYS A 111 -48.35 7.30 -14.38
C LYS A 111 -47.51 7.45 -15.66
N ARG A 112 -47.60 6.51 -16.60
CA ARG A 112 -46.83 6.45 -17.86
C ARG A 112 -45.31 6.43 -17.67
N LEU A 113 -44.84 5.88 -16.55
CA LEU A 113 -43.43 5.61 -16.29
C LEU A 113 -43.13 4.15 -16.66
N ASP A 114 -41.98 3.91 -17.30
CA ASP A 114 -41.54 2.55 -17.64
C ASP A 114 -40.91 1.87 -16.42
N PRO A 115 -41.45 0.74 -15.92
CA PRO A 115 -40.85 0.00 -14.82
C PRO A 115 -39.41 -0.46 -15.09
N SER A 116 -39.03 -0.62 -16.37
CA SER A 116 -37.70 -1.09 -16.77
C SER A 116 -36.58 -0.11 -16.40
N ASN A 117 -36.89 1.18 -16.32
CA ASN A 117 -35.93 2.23 -15.92
C ASN A 117 -35.60 2.18 -14.42
N TYR A 118 -36.42 1.50 -13.62
CA TYR A 118 -36.26 1.37 -12.17
C TYR A 118 -35.76 -0.02 -11.76
N LEU A 119 -35.34 -0.85 -12.73
CA LEU A 119 -34.64 -2.10 -12.42
C LEU A 119 -33.24 -1.80 -11.87
N LEU A 120 -32.74 -2.64 -10.98
CA LEU A 120 -31.44 -2.46 -10.33
C LEU A 120 -30.31 -2.28 -11.36
N ILE A 121 -30.33 -3.03 -12.46
CA ILE A 121 -29.33 -2.92 -13.53
C ILE A 121 -29.36 -1.52 -14.17
N SER A 122 -30.55 -0.98 -14.43
CA SER A 122 -30.74 0.36 -14.98
C SER A 122 -30.34 1.45 -13.98
N LEU A 123 -30.65 1.25 -12.70
CA LEU A 123 -30.28 2.16 -11.61
C LEU A 123 -28.78 2.14 -11.32
N LEU A 124 -28.07 1.02 -11.50
CA LEU A 124 -26.63 0.91 -11.34
C LEU A 124 -25.85 1.33 -12.60
N ALA A 125 -26.55 1.58 -13.71
CA ALA A 125 -25.90 1.99 -14.95
C ALA A 125 -25.27 3.38 -14.79
N GLY A 126 -23.95 3.44 -14.85
CA GLY A 126 -23.18 4.69 -14.73
C GLY A 126 -22.98 5.20 -13.30
N THR A 127 -23.36 4.44 -12.27
CA THR A 127 -22.99 4.75 -10.88
C THR A 127 -21.56 4.28 -10.61
N GLU A 128 -20.78 5.07 -9.90
CA GLU A 128 -19.46 4.66 -9.40
C GLU A 128 -19.52 4.42 -7.89
N VAL A 129 -18.64 3.58 -7.36
CA VAL A 129 -18.54 3.42 -5.90
C VAL A 129 -17.89 4.68 -5.34
N TYR A 130 -18.60 5.37 -4.43
CA TYR A 130 -18.03 6.52 -3.76
C TYR A 130 -16.94 6.06 -2.79
N LEU A 131 -15.71 6.49 -3.07
CA LEU A 131 -14.59 6.31 -2.18
C LEU A 131 -14.29 7.66 -1.49
N PRO A 132 -14.16 7.68 -0.16
CA PRO A 132 -13.63 8.84 0.54
C PRO A 132 -12.28 9.28 -0.05
N PRO A 133 -11.96 10.59 -0.05
CA PRO A 133 -10.71 11.13 -0.61
C PRO A 133 -9.47 10.39 -0.10
N SER A 134 -9.41 10.15 1.21
CA SER A 134 -8.31 9.42 1.86
C SER A 134 -8.13 7.98 1.34
N GLN A 135 -9.19 7.33 0.87
CA GLN A 135 -9.13 6.00 0.25
C GLN A 135 -8.86 6.08 -1.25
N ARG A 136 -9.41 7.09 -1.92
CA ARG A 136 -9.15 7.37 -3.34
C ARG A 136 -7.67 7.61 -3.58
N ASP A 137 -7.00 8.42 -2.76
CA ASP A 137 -5.57 8.68 -2.87
C ASP A 137 -4.74 7.42 -2.70
N ARG A 138 -5.13 6.54 -1.76
CA ARG A 138 -4.48 5.24 -1.58
C ARG A 138 -4.69 4.34 -2.78
N LEU A 139 -5.87 4.36 -3.40
CA LEU A 139 -6.16 3.58 -4.59
C LEU A 139 -5.39 4.11 -5.81
N ILE A 140 -5.32 5.43 -5.99
CA ILE A 140 -4.48 6.07 -7.01
C ILE A 140 -3.00 5.74 -6.77
N ALA A 141 -2.53 5.80 -5.52
CA ALA A 141 -1.17 5.40 -5.17
C ALA A 141 -0.91 3.92 -5.50
N SER A 142 -1.91 3.05 -5.35
CA SER A 142 -1.80 1.63 -5.68
C SER A 142 -1.76 1.33 -7.19
N GLN A 143 -2.32 2.21 -8.02
CA GLN A 143 -2.29 2.09 -9.49
C GLN A 143 -0.95 2.53 -10.09
N ASN A 144 -0.18 3.35 -9.36
CA ASN A 144 1.12 3.80 -9.80
C ASN A 144 2.18 2.71 -9.56
N PRO A 145 2.76 2.10 -10.60
CA PRO A 145 3.74 1.01 -10.43
C PRO A 145 5.04 1.49 -9.76
N GLU A 146 5.33 2.79 -9.81
CA GLU A 146 6.52 3.39 -9.20
C GLU A 146 6.38 3.60 -7.69
N LYS A 147 5.15 3.67 -7.17
CA LYS A 147 4.89 3.92 -5.75
C LYS A 147 4.60 2.60 -5.04
N PRO A 148 5.10 2.41 -3.80
CA PRO A 148 4.80 1.21 -3.04
C PRO A 148 3.30 1.17 -2.72
N ASN A 149 2.62 0.12 -3.18
CA ASN A 149 1.20 -0.08 -2.95
C ASN A 149 0.91 -0.17 -1.43
N PRO A 150 0.06 0.70 -0.86
CA PRO A 150 -0.22 0.71 0.59
C PRO A 150 -1.01 -0.52 1.05
N TYR A 151 -1.69 -1.23 0.14
CA TYR A 151 -2.49 -2.41 0.45
C TYR A 151 -1.69 -3.71 0.39
N LEU A 152 -0.51 -3.69 -0.23
CA LEU A 152 0.37 -4.85 -0.29
C LEU A 152 1.47 -4.72 0.74
N PRO A 153 1.78 -5.78 1.51
CA PRO A 153 2.93 -5.76 2.37
C PRO A 153 4.20 -5.56 1.54
N SER A 154 5.20 -4.87 2.11
CA SER A 154 6.39 -4.41 1.40
C SER A 154 7.21 -5.50 0.68
N TYR A 155 6.98 -6.78 0.98
CA TYR A 155 7.64 -7.91 0.31
C TYR A 155 6.89 -8.42 -0.93
N LEU A 156 5.61 -8.05 -1.12
CA LEU A 156 4.80 -8.39 -2.28
C LEU A 156 4.70 -7.25 -3.29
N SER A 157 5.00 -6.00 -2.91
CA SER A 157 5.10 -4.95 -3.91
C SER A 157 6.39 -5.13 -4.69
N PRO A 158 6.35 -5.26 -6.03
CA PRO A 158 7.53 -5.18 -6.87
C PRO A 158 7.96 -3.71 -6.93
N ALA A 159 8.29 -3.13 -5.78
CA ALA A 159 8.84 -1.79 -5.73
C ALA A 159 10.22 -1.84 -6.40
N THR A 160 10.34 -1.13 -7.52
CA THR A 160 11.63 -0.83 -8.13
C THR A 160 12.57 -0.30 -7.03
N PRO A 161 13.83 -0.78 -6.96
CA PRO A 161 14.77 -0.32 -5.95
C PRO A 161 14.79 1.21 -5.97
N SER A 162 14.35 1.83 -4.88
CA SER A 162 14.31 3.29 -4.83
C SER A 162 15.72 3.82 -5.02
N PHE A 163 15.88 4.84 -5.86
CA PHE A 163 17.18 5.49 -6.14
C PHE A 163 17.99 5.75 -4.86
N GLY A 164 17.33 6.12 -3.75
CA GLY A 164 17.98 6.35 -2.46
C GLY A 164 18.63 5.12 -1.82
N ARG A 165 18.08 3.90 -2.03
CA ARG A 165 18.69 2.66 -1.53
C ARG A 165 19.93 2.29 -2.31
N GLU A 166 19.89 2.43 -3.64
CA GLU A 166 21.04 2.17 -4.49
C GLU A 166 22.17 3.15 -4.17
N PHE A 167 21.87 4.44 -4.13
CA PHE A 167 22.85 5.47 -3.78
C PHE A 167 23.51 5.18 -2.43
N ARG A 168 22.73 4.86 -1.39
CA ARG A 168 23.27 4.55 -0.07
C ARG A 168 24.14 3.28 -0.07
N SER A 169 23.80 2.29 -0.90
CA SER A 169 24.62 1.09 -1.05
C SER A 169 25.94 1.38 -1.78
N LEU A 170 25.90 2.21 -2.83
CA LEU A 170 27.06 2.67 -3.58
C LEU A 170 27.99 3.51 -2.70
N SER A 171 27.45 4.43 -1.88
CA SER A 171 28.26 5.22 -0.96
C SER A 171 29.02 4.33 0.04
N LYS A 172 28.38 3.30 0.57
CA LYS A 172 29.04 2.34 1.48
C LYS A 172 30.15 1.55 0.78
N GLN A 173 29.92 1.15 -0.47
CA GLN A 173 30.94 0.46 -1.27
C GLN A 173 32.12 1.39 -1.54
N LEU A 174 31.86 2.64 -1.94
CA LEU A 174 32.88 3.67 -2.13
C LEU A 174 33.72 3.89 -0.87
N THR A 175 33.08 4.07 0.30
CA THR A 175 33.82 4.22 1.57
C THR A 175 34.69 3.00 1.86
N THR A 176 34.21 1.80 1.58
CA THR A 176 34.98 0.56 1.78
C THR A 176 36.20 0.52 0.86
N ILE A 177 36.03 0.87 -0.43
CA ILE A 177 37.12 0.93 -1.40
C ILE A 177 38.17 1.97 -0.97
N PHE A 178 37.75 3.16 -0.55
CA PHE A 178 38.68 4.18 -0.08
C PHE A 178 39.45 3.74 1.16
N ASN A 179 38.81 3.07 2.12
CA ASN A 179 39.51 2.54 3.30
C ASN A 179 40.59 1.52 2.93
N VAL A 180 40.30 0.62 1.98
CA VAL A 180 41.29 -0.35 1.49
C VAL A 180 42.44 0.35 0.77
N LEU A 181 42.14 1.34 -0.08
CA LEU A 181 43.19 2.12 -0.75
C LEU A 181 44.08 2.87 0.25
N PHE A 182 43.49 3.52 1.26
CA PHE A 182 44.24 4.20 2.31
C PHE A 182 45.08 3.23 3.16
N SER A 183 44.59 2.02 3.43
CA SER A 183 45.36 0.96 4.13
C SER A 183 46.61 0.56 3.33
N VAL A 184 46.46 0.29 2.03
CA VAL A 184 47.55 -0.14 1.16
C VAL A 184 48.57 0.99 0.94
N PHE A 185 48.12 2.19 0.59
CA PHE A 185 49.03 3.32 0.38
C PHE A 185 49.66 3.81 1.68
N GLY A 186 48.89 3.85 2.77
CA GLY A 186 49.37 4.26 4.09
C GLY A 186 50.47 3.34 4.61
N SER A 187 50.31 2.02 4.46
CA SER A 187 51.33 1.04 4.85
C SER A 187 52.59 1.11 3.97
N ALA A 188 52.44 1.20 2.65
CA ALA A 188 53.56 1.36 1.72
C ALA A 188 54.36 2.65 2.01
N PHE A 189 53.66 3.77 2.24
CA PHE A 189 54.29 5.04 2.58
C PHE A 189 54.97 5.01 3.95
N ALA A 190 54.34 4.40 4.95
CA ALA A 190 54.93 4.26 6.29
C ALA A 190 56.24 3.43 6.25
N VAL A 191 56.25 2.32 5.50
CA VAL A 191 57.45 1.50 5.32
C VAL A 191 58.54 2.24 4.57
N TYR A 192 58.20 2.95 3.49
CA TYR A 192 59.13 3.79 2.76
C TYR A 192 59.74 4.88 3.66
N PHE A 193 58.91 5.58 4.43
CA PHE A 193 59.37 6.64 5.32
C PHE A 193 60.27 6.09 6.44
N ALA A 194 59.90 4.96 7.05
CA ALA A 194 60.71 4.31 8.07
C ALA A 194 62.06 3.82 7.51
N ALA A 195 62.09 3.26 6.30
CA ALA A 195 63.31 2.80 5.66
C ALA A 195 64.27 3.96 5.31
N THR A 196 63.72 5.08 4.80
CA THR A 196 64.52 6.24 4.40
C THR A 196 65.01 7.06 5.59
N THR A 197 64.18 7.28 6.61
CA THR A 197 64.54 8.15 7.74
C THR A 197 65.14 7.41 8.93
N GLY A 198 64.65 6.20 9.23
CA GLY A 198 65.09 5.44 10.40
C GLY A 198 66.27 4.52 10.10
N ALA A 199 66.21 3.77 9.00
CA ALA A 199 67.22 2.75 8.69
C ALA A 199 68.37 3.27 7.80
N GLY A 200 68.21 4.46 7.18
CA GLY A 200 69.21 5.05 6.29
C GLY A 200 69.43 4.25 5.00
N TRP A 201 68.42 3.50 4.54
CA TRP A 201 68.52 2.71 3.31
C TRP A 201 68.46 3.60 2.06
N ASP A 202 69.13 3.14 1.00
CA ASP A 202 69.03 3.79 -0.30
C ASP A 202 67.58 3.83 -0.79
N ARG A 203 67.23 4.92 -1.50
CA ARG A 203 65.86 5.16 -1.98
C ARG A 203 65.32 4.01 -2.80
N GLU A 204 66.16 3.34 -3.58
CA GLU A 204 65.78 2.19 -4.41
C GLU A 204 65.28 1.02 -3.54
N HIS A 205 66.03 0.67 -2.50
CA HIS A 205 65.66 -0.41 -1.57
C HIS A 205 64.42 -0.04 -0.74
N ALA A 206 64.30 1.22 -0.33
CA ALA A 206 63.13 1.70 0.41
C ALA A 206 61.84 1.65 -0.42
N ILE A 207 61.90 2.00 -1.71
CA ILE A 207 60.76 1.90 -2.63
C ILE A 207 60.36 0.44 -2.82
N LEU A 208 61.33 -0.46 -3.03
CA LEU A 208 61.08 -1.88 -3.25
C LEU A 208 60.41 -2.52 -2.02
N LEU A 209 60.87 -2.17 -0.82
CA LEU A 209 60.21 -2.58 0.43
C LEU A 209 58.79 -2.02 0.58
N GLY A 210 58.60 -0.73 0.27
CA GLY A 210 57.28 -0.09 0.35
C GLY A 210 56.26 -0.77 -0.57
N VAL A 211 56.66 -1.07 -1.81
CA VAL A 211 55.83 -1.80 -2.78
C VAL A 211 55.53 -3.22 -2.30
N LEU A 212 56.52 -3.94 -1.77
CA LEU A 212 56.33 -5.28 -1.22
C LEU A 212 55.35 -5.26 -0.04
N ALA A 213 55.49 -4.32 0.89
CA ALA A 213 54.59 -4.18 2.03
C ALA A 213 53.16 -3.86 1.59
N GLY A 214 52.99 -2.91 0.66
CA GLY A 214 51.68 -2.59 0.09
C GLY A 214 51.05 -3.80 -0.61
N CYS A 215 51.84 -4.62 -1.31
CA CYS A 215 51.35 -5.86 -1.94
C CYS A 215 50.84 -6.87 -0.91
N VAL A 216 51.59 -7.11 0.18
CA VAL A 216 51.19 -8.03 1.25
C VAL A 216 49.89 -7.56 1.93
N VAL A 217 49.79 -6.27 2.26
CA VAL A 217 48.57 -5.69 2.84
C VAL A 217 47.41 -5.77 1.86
N GLY A 218 47.63 -5.48 0.58
CA GLY A 218 46.61 -5.59 -0.46
C GLY A 218 46.07 -7.01 -0.63
N VAL A 219 46.92 -8.04 -0.55
CA VAL A 219 46.47 -9.44 -0.57
C VAL A 219 45.65 -9.77 0.67
N ALA A 220 46.08 -9.33 1.85
CA ALA A 220 45.35 -9.56 3.11
C ALA A 220 43.94 -8.92 3.09
N ASP A 221 43.84 -7.65 2.70
CA ASP A 221 42.57 -6.95 2.57
C ASP A 221 41.70 -7.57 1.46
N GLY A 222 42.31 -8.01 0.34
CA GLY A 222 41.62 -8.71 -0.74
C GLY A 222 40.94 -10.00 -0.28
N VAL A 223 41.64 -10.82 0.53
CA VAL A 223 41.06 -12.04 1.11
C VAL A 223 39.90 -11.70 2.06
N LEU A 224 40.03 -10.64 2.86
CA LEU A 224 38.98 -10.19 3.77
C LEU A 224 37.71 -9.77 3.01
N VAL A 225 37.88 -8.99 1.94
CA VAL A 225 36.78 -8.57 1.06
C VAL A 225 36.12 -9.77 0.39
N TRP A 226 36.91 -10.76 -0.06
CA TRP A 226 36.38 -11.98 -0.66
C TRP A 226 35.52 -12.80 0.32
N ILE A 227 35.99 -13.00 1.56
CA ILE A 227 35.21 -13.68 2.61
C ILE A 227 33.92 -12.90 2.92
N PHE A 228 34.01 -11.57 2.99
CA PHE A 228 32.84 -10.72 3.24
C PHE A 228 31.82 -10.80 2.10
N ALA A 229 32.25 -10.73 0.85
CA ALA A 229 31.40 -10.87 -0.33
C ALA A 229 30.68 -12.23 -0.32
N GLY A 230 31.41 -13.32 -0.07
CA GLY A 230 30.82 -14.66 0.05
C GLY A 230 29.79 -14.77 1.18
N ARG A 231 30.02 -14.08 2.32
CA ARG A 231 29.04 -14.02 3.41
C ARG A 231 27.79 -13.20 3.04
N LEU A 232 27.97 -12.10 2.32
CA LEU A 232 26.87 -11.23 1.89
C LEU A 232 25.95 -11.94 0.89
N GLU A 233 26.52 -12.69 -0.05
CA GLU A 233 25.77 -13.50 -1.01
C GLU A 233 24.97 -14.60 -0.33
N LYS A 234 25.56 -15.31 0.63
CA LYS A 234 24.85 -16.30 1.46
C LYS A 234 23.68 -15.67 2.22
N SER A 235 23.91 -14.54 2.88
CA SER A 235 22.86 -13.80 3.61
C SER A 235 21.72 -13.33 2.68
N ARG A 236 22.04 -12.85 1.48
CA ARG A 236 21.03 -12.49 0.46
C ARG A 236 20.25 -13.70 -0.02
N LYS A 237 20.90 -14.83 -0.23
CA LYS A 237 20.26 -16.08 -0.64
C LYS A 237 19.29 -16.58 0.45
N GLU A 238 19.74 -16.63 1.70
CA GLU A 238 18.88 -16.99 2.84
C GLU A 238 17.69 -16.04 3.01
N ALA A 239 17.90 -14.72 2.84
CA ALA A 239 16.82 -13.74 2.92
C ALA A 239 15.79 -13.93 1.79
N ARG A 240 16.24 -14.26 0.57
CA ARG A 240 15.36 -14.59 -0.56
C ARG A 240 14.61 -15.88 -0.32
N GLU A 241 15.27 -16.91 0.21
CA GLU A 241 14.63 -18.18 0.56
C GLU A 241 13.57 -17.99 1.64
N ARG A 242 13.88 -17.29 2.74
CA ARG A 242 12.88 -16.94 3.77
C ARG A 242 11.73 -16.10 3.22
N GLY A 243 12.03 -15.14 2.34
CA GLY A 243 11.01 -14.35 1.66
C GLY A 243 10.08 -15.22 0.79
N ALA A 244 10.65 -16.20 0.07
CA ALA A 244 9.89 -17.15 -0.73
C ALA A 244 9.07 -18.12 0.13
N GLU A 245 9.60 -18.57 1.27
CA GLU A 245 8.85 -19.39 2.24
C GLU A 245 7.66 -18.64 2.81
N LEU A 246 7.85 -17.38 3.22
CA LEU A 246 6.76 -16.52 3.69
C LEU A 246 5.73 -16.24 2.59
N ALA A 247 6.19 -16.05 1.34
CA ALA A 247 5.31 -15.82 0.18
C ALA A 247 4.51 -17.07 -0.23
N LYS A 248 5.03 -18.28 0.03
CA LYS A 248 4.29 -19.54 -0.23
C LYS A 248 3.06 -19.69 0.67
N GLY A 249 2.96 -18.92 1.74
CA GLY A 249 1.76 -18.81 2.57
C GLY A 249 1.41 -20.08 3.35
N SER A 250 0.59 -19.92 4.40
CA SER A 250 0.10 -21.00 5.29
C SER A 250 -0.81 -22.03 4.61
N ALA A 251 -0.99 -21.96 3.28
CA ALA A 251 -1.89 -22.82 2.53
C ALA A 251 -1.48 -24.30 2.56
N LYS A 252 -0.21 -24.61 2.85
CA LYS A 252 0.27 -26.00 2.91
C LYS A 252 -0.07 -26.72 4.23
N ASP A 253 -0.28 -26.00 5.32
CA ASP A 253 -0.60 -26.61 6.63
C ASP A 253 -2.10 -26.88 6.85
N GLY A 254 -2.97 -26.42 5.94
CA GLY A 254 -4.42 -26.67 6.01
C GLY A 254 -4.90 -27.93 5.29
N LEU A 255 -4.03 -28.61 4.53
CA LEU A 255 -4.42 -29.76 3.69
C LEU A 255 -3.76 -31.07 4.14
N LYS A 256 -3.58 -31.28 5.45
CA LYS A 256 -3.70 -32.65 5.98
C LYS A 256 -5.18 -32.98 6.04
N VAL A 257 -5.74 -33.30 4.87
CA VAL A 257 -6.94 -34.12 4.77
C VAL A 257 -6.66 -35.33 5.65
N VAL A 258 -7.45 -35.45 6.71
CA VAL A 258 -7.58 -36.68 7.47
C VAL A 258 -8.01 -37.73 6.44
N GLU A 259 -7.04 -38.46 5.88
CA GLU A 259 -7.28 -39.79 5.33
C GLU A 259 -7.72 -40.62 6.54
N ARG A 260 -9.02 -40.49 6.82
CA ARG A 260 -9.77 -41.38 7.68
C ARG A 260 -9.73 -42.71 6.94
N GLU A 261 -8.84 -43.60 7.38
CA GLU A 261 -8.89 -45.01 7.04
C GLU A 261 -10.28 -45.54 7.40
N GLU A 262 -11.19 -45.52 6.43
CA GLU A 262 -12.37 -46.38 6.42
C GLU A 262 -11.95 -47.72 5.84
N GLY A 263 -11.84 -48.71 6.72
CA GLY A 263 -11.85 -50.12 6.31
C GLY A 263 -10.97 -51.01 7.16
N ARG A 264 -11.51 -51.52 8.27
CA ARG A 264 -11.86 -52.95 8.37
C ARG A 264 -12.55 -53.24 9.71
N ASP A 265 -13.81 -53.63 9.62
CA ASP A 265 -14.48 -54.42 10.65
C ASP A 265 -13.79 -55.78 10.78
N ASP A 266 -13.44 -56.18 12.00
CA ASP A 266 -13.58 -57.55 12.49
C ASP A 266 -13.55 -57.58 14.03
N ILE A 267 -14.25 -58.58 14.57
CA ILE A 267 -14.92 -58.63 15.87
C ILE A 267 -14.00 -59.21 17.01
N PRO A 268 -14.48 -59.49 18.25
CA PRO A 268 -13.94 -58.94 19.49
C PRO A 268 -13.08 -59.94 20.30
N GLY A 269 -12.02 -59.45 20.95
CA GLY A 269 -11.19 -60.23 21.85
C GLY A 269 -11.00 -59.52 23.17
N ALA A 270 -11.66 -60.03 24.22
CA ALA A 270 -11.49 -59.59 25.59
C ALA A 270 -10.02 -59.67 26.03
N GLY A 271 -9.53 -58.60 26.65
CA GLY A 271 -8.20 -58.53 27.23
C GLY A 271 -8.00 -57.22 27.97
N GLU A 272 -8.31 -57.25 29.27
CA GLU A 272 -7.91 -56.22 30.23
C GLU A 272 -6.38 -56.01 30.18
N GLY A 273 -5.96 -54.74 30.07
CA GLY A 273 -4.54 -54.42 29.95
C GLY A 273 -4.28 -52.93 29.88
N SER A 274 -4.60 -52.24 30.96
CA SER A 274 -4.20 -50.86 31.26
C SER A 274 -2.69 -50.65 31.07
N THR A 275 -2.29 -49.74 30.19
CA THR A 275 -1.20 -48.78 30.44
C THR A 275 -1.40 -47.53 29.59
N ALA A 276 -1.58 -46.42 30.29
CA ALA A 276 -1.72 -45.07 29.75
C ALA A 276 -0.46 -44.62 29.01
N ALA A 277 -0.63 -44.17 27.76
CA ALA A 277 0.29 -43.27 27.09
C ALA A 277 -0.53 -42.11 26.51
N GLU A 278 -0.84 -41.15 27.38
CA GLU A 278 -1.36 -39.83 27.00
C GLU A 278 -0.29 -39.10 26.17
N THR A 279 -0.37 -39.20 24.84
CA THR A 279 0.29 -38.22 23.97
C THR A 279 -0.55 -36.96 23.97
N SER A 280 -0.26 -36.07 24.92
CA SER A 280 -0.81 -34.72 25.00
C SER A 280 -0.44 -33.93 23.74
N LEU A 281 -1.43 -33.68 22.88
CA LEU A 281 -1.33 -32.67 21.84
C LEU A 281 -1.24 -31.29 22.51
N GLU A 282 -0.02 -30.75 22.58
CA GLU A 282 0.21 -29.36 23.01
C GLU A 282 -0.55 -28.41 22.09
N LYS A 283 -1.66 -27.87 22.60
CA LYS A 283 -2.26 -26.63 22.10
C LYS A 283 -1.24 -25.51 22.28
N ARG A 284 -0.42 -25.25 21.26
CA ARG A 284 0.37 -24.02 21.15
C ARG A 284 -0.57 -22.83 21.16
N LYS A 285 -0.76 -22.29 22.36
CA LYS A 285 -1.48 -21.06 22.65
C LYS A 285 -0.66 -19.91 22.07
N LEU A 286 -0.88 -19.60 20.80
CA LEU A 286 -0.37 -18.41 20.11
C LEU A 286 -0.92 -17.18 20.84
N ARG A 287 -0.19 -16.73 21.87
CA ARG A 287 -0.39 -15.42 22.48
C ARG A 287 0.08 -14.37 21.48
N LEU A 288 -0.83 -13.92 20.63
CA LEU A 288 -0.71 -12.66 19.91
C LEU A 288 -0.55 -11.56 20.97
N ARG A 289 0.69 -11.11 21.16
CA ARG A 289 1.02 -9.92 21.95
C ARG A 289 0.39 -8.73 21.22
N ARG A 290 -0.85 -8.39 21.59
CA ARG A 290 -1.49 -7.12 21.25
C ARG A 290 -0.61 -6.04 21.86
N ARG A 291 0.20 -5.36 21.04
CA ARG A 291 0.85 -4.11 21.44
C ARG A 291 -0.29 -3.15 21.77
N GLY A 292 -0.43 -2.81 23.04
CA GLY A 292 -1.31 -1.74 23.49
C GLY A 292 -0.88 -0.46 22.78
N ILE A 293 -1.76 0.07 21.96
CA ILE A 293 -1.74 1.46 21.56
C ILE A 293 -2.15 2.20 22.83
N GLY A 294 -1.24 3.01 23.37
CA GLY A 294 -1.52 3.80 24.57
C GLY A 294 -2.69 4.73 24.30
N GLU A 295 -3.69 4.66 25.17
CA GLU A 295 -4.62 5.75 25.42
C GLU A 295 -3.77 6.96 25.84
N ALA A 296 -3.85 8.02 25.04
CA ALA A 296 -3.46 9.34 25.48
C ALA A 296 -4.61 9.87 26.35
N ASP A 297 -4.32 10.08 27.62
CA ASP A 297 -5.20 10.75 28.57
C ASP A 297 -5.49 12.19 28.12
N LEU A 298 -6.76 12.55 28.35
CA LEU A 298 -7.42 13.86 28.40
C LEU A 298 -6.53 15.12 28.48
#